data_AF-A0AAI9TGQ2-F1
#
_entry.id   AF-A0AAI9TGQ2-F1
#
_cell.length_a   1.000
_cell.length_b   1.000
_cell.length_c   1.000
_cell.angle_alpha   90.00
_cell.angle_beta   90.00
_cell.angle_gamma   90.00
#
_symmetry.space_group_name_H-M   'P 1'
#
loop_
_entity.id
_entity.type
_entity.pdbx_description
1 polymer ?
#
loop_
_entity_poly.entity_id
_entity_poly.type
_entity_poly.pdbx_seq_one_letter_code
_entity_poly.pdbx_strand_id
1 'polypeptide(L)'
;ADLTTTTTIGTSQSPPLPPFLLGAQDCFWESQGAYTGEVSPASIRALGCSIIELGHAERRAIFNETDDQTARKAAATCAQHMVPLVCIGEVTAPGPIASQAVGQAVTECAVLVRAVLAAIPDDAPVIFAYEPVWAIGQPKPADVDHVAAVVQGVRAVIGPRTGTARVLYGGSAGPGLWGTGGLGRAVDGMFLGRFAHQIEGVREVVREVEDTLDLV
;
A
#
# COMPACT_ATOMS: atom_id res chain seq x y z
N ALA A 1 3.76 64.63 -1.77
CA ALA A 1 3.99 63.68 -2.86
C ALA A 1 3.38 62.37 -2.40
N ASP A 2 2.26 62.02 -3.04
CA ASP A 2 1.42 60.87 -2.75
C ASP A 2 2.09 59.61 -3.32
N LEU A 3 2.23 58.56 -2.51
CA LEU A 3 2.81 57.27 -2.91
C LEU A 3 1.78 56.19 -2.60
N THR A 4 0.74 56.14 -3.43
CA THR A 4 -0.16 55.00 -3.56
C THR A 4 0.53 53.93 -4.40
N THR A 5 1.23 53.00 -3.75
CA THR A 5 1.74 51.79 -4.40
C THR A 5 0.64 50.74 -4.39
N THR A 6 -0.07 50.63 -5.51
CA THR A 6 -1.02 49.55 -5.78
C THR A 6 -0.24 48.26 -6.02
N THR A 7 -0.16 47.39 -5.02
CA THR A 7 0.37 46.04 -5.21
C THR A 7 -0.67 45.20 -5.95
N THR A 8 -0.45 44.99 -7.24
CA THR A 8 -1.21 44.03 -8.04
C THR A 8 -0.96 42.63 -7.46
N ILE A 9 -1.96 42.06 -6.78
CA ILE A 9 -1.97 40.65 -6.40
C ILE A 9 -2.12 39.87 -7.70
N GLY A 10 -0.99 39.45 -8.28
CA GLY A 10 -0.99 38.49 -9.37
C GLY A 10 -1.71 37.24 -8.91
N THR A 11 -2.73 36.81 -9.65
CA THR A 11 -3.37 35.51 -9.47
C THR A 11 -2.31 34.44 -9.74
N SER A 12 -1.58 34.04 -8.69
CA SER A 12 -0.70 32.88 -8.69
C SER A 12 -1.58 31.67 -8.98
N GLN A 13 -1.70 31.30 -10.25
CA GLN A 13 -2.23 29.99 -10.61
C GLN A 13 -1.32 28.97 -9.93
N SER A 14 -1.89 28.21 -9.01
CA SER A 14 -1.20 27.09 -8.38
C SER A 14 -0.59 26.23 -9.49
N PRO A 15 0.69 25.84 -9.40
CA PRO A 15 1.27 24.93 -10.38
C PRO A 15 0.39 23.67 -10.48
N PRO A 16 0.28 23.06 -11.68
CA PRO A 16 -0.48 21.83 -11.84
C PRO A 16 0.02 20.80 -10.83
N LEU A 17 -0.91 20.09 -10.20
CA LEU A 17 -0.58 19.03 -9.26
C LEU A 17 0.29 17.99 -9.98
N PRO A 18 1.31 17.45 -9.31
CA PRO A 18 2.11 16.40 -9.91
C PRO A 18 1.23 15.20 -10.29
N PRO A 19 1.61 14.42 -11.32
CA PRO A 19 0.85 13.26 -11.78
C PRO A 19 0.93 12.06 -10.81
N PHE A 20 1.39 12.28 -9.57
CA PHE A 20 1.58 11.28 -8.55
C PHE A 20 1.01 11.74 -7.21
N LEU A 21 0.51 10.79 -6.44
CA LEU A 21 0.08 11.02 -5.06
C LEU A 21 1.29 10.91 -4.13
N LEU A 22 1.33 11.74 -3.10
CA LEU A 22 2.30 11.61 -2.02
C LEU A 22 1.77 10.67 -0.94
N GLY A 23 2.67 9.87 -0.36
CA GLY A 23 2.37 9.00 0.77
C GLY A 23 3.45 9.07 1.86
N ALA A 24 3.14 8.50 3.02
CA ALA A 24 4.08 8.33 4.13
C ALA A 24 4.33 6.84 4.40
N GLN A 25 5.51 6.50 4.94
CA GLN A 25 5.93 5.12 5.21
C GLN A 25 5.45 4.56 6.56
N ASP A 26 4.98 5.44 7.44
CA ASP A 26 4.37 5.07 8.71
C ASP A 26 3.62 6.26 9.32
N CYS A 27 2.79 5.99 10.32
CA CYS A 27 2.28 6.99 11.24
C CYS A 27 2.03 6.41 12.63
N PHE A 28 1.84 7.27 13.62
CA PHE A 28 1.22 6.88 14.88
C PHE A 28 -0.30 6.88 14.77
N TRP A 29 -1.02 6.28 15.73
CA TRP A 29 -2.48 6.27 15.71
C TRP A 29 -3.13 7.44 16.47
N GLU A 30 -2.42 8.05 17.42
CA GLU A 30 -2.94 9.23 18.13
C GLU A 30 -2.74 10.50 17.30
N SER A 31 -3.72 11.40 17.38
CA SER A 31 -3.68 12.69 16.68
C SER A 31 -2.66 13.66 17.30
N GLN A 32 -2.49 13.61 18.63
CA GLN A 32 -1.59 14.45 19.42
C GLN A 32 -1.28 13.79 20.76
N GLY A 33 -0.14 14.12 21.36
CA GLY A 33 0.22 13.67 22.71
C GLY A 33 1.72 13.65 22.96
N ALA A 34 2.12 13.07 24.09
CA ALA A 34 3.52 12.95 24.50
C ALA A 34 4.20 11.76 23.80
N TYR A 35 4.33 11.85 22.46
CA TYR A 35 4.88 10.81 21.60
C TYR A 35 6.07 11.37 20.79
N THR A 36 7.11 11.82 21.47
CA THR A 36 8.29 12.41 20.82
C THR A 36 8.90 11.45 19.80
N GLY A 37 9.05 11.92 18.56
CA GLY A 37 9.57 11.13 17.43
C GLY A 37 8.49 10.55 16.52
N GLU A 38 7.23 10.49 16.99
CA GLU A 38 6.10 10.01 16.19
C GLU A 38 5.49 11.11 15.31
N VAL A 39 4.85 10.69 14.22
CA VAL A 39 4.14 11.58 13.29
C VAL A 39 2.67 11.15 13.20
N SER A 40 1.74 12.08 13.43
CA SER A 40 0.31 11.79 13.34
C SER A 40 -0.21 11.86 11.90
N PRO A 41 -1.32 11.15 11.59
CA PRO A 41 -1.97 11.23 10.28
C PRO A 41 -2.39 12.65 9.91
N ALA A 42 -2.80 13.47 10.88
CA ALA A 42 -3.16 14.86 10.64
C ALA A 42 -1.97 15.69 10.11
N SER A 43 -0.78 15.49 10.69
CA SER A 43 0.45 16.13 10.21
C SER A 43 0.83 15.67 8.81
N ILE A 44 0.69 14.37 8.51
CA ILE A 44 0.94 13.80 7.18
C ILE A 44 -0.03 14.40 6.14
N ARG A 45 -1.31 14.49 6.48
CA ARG A 45 -2.35 15.08 5.62
C ARG A 45 -2.05 16.55 5.30
N ALA A 46 -1.55 17.30 6.27
CA ALA A 46 -1.19 18.71 6.10
C ALA A 46 -0.05 18.94 5.11
N LEU A 47 0.80 17.93 4.88
CA LEU A 47 1.86 17.94 3.85
C LEU A 47 1.36 17.58 2.45
N GLY A 48 0.06 17.31 2.29
CA GLY A 48 -0.54 16.94 0.99
C GLY A 48 -0.47 15.45 0.67
N CYS A 49 -0.03 14.61 1.61
CA CYS A 49 -0.09 13.16 1.45
C CYS A 49 -1.55 12.67 1.45
N SER A 50 -1.79 11.59 0.72
CA SER A 50 -3.12 10.97 0.56
C SER A 50 -3.14 9.48 0.94
N ILE A 51 -1.96 8.87 1.15
CA ILE A 51 -1.78 7.44 1.42
C ILE A 51 -0.79 7.29 2.59
N ILE A 52 -1.02 6.31 3.47
CA ILE A 52 -0.05 5.94 4.51
C ILE A 52 0.17 4.43 4.45
N GLU A 53 1.42 4.03 4.30
CA GLU A 53 1.88 2.64 4.44
C GLU A 53 1.89 2.23 5.92
N LEU A 54 1.37 1.05 6.21
CA LEU A 54 1.15 0.55 7.57
C LEU A 54 1.50 -0.92 7.66
N GLY A 55 2.05 -1.32 8.81
CA GLY A 55 2.29 -2.74 9.11
C GLY A 55 3.34 -3.41 8.23
N HIS A 56 4.25 -2.65 7.60
CA HIS A 56 5.35 -3.19 6.80
C HIS A 56 6.17 -4.24 7.58
N ALA A 57 6.70 -5.25 6.88
CA ALA A 57 7.40 -6.37 7.50
C ALA A 57 8.60 -5.90 8.36
N GLU A 58 9.30 -4.85 7.95
CA GLU A 58 10.40 -4.26 8.73
C GLU A 58 9.91 -3.62 10.03
N ARG A 59 8.74 -2.98 10.02
CA ARG A 59 8.14 -2.42 11.24
C ARG A 59 7.79 -3.52 12.24
N ARG A 60 7.24 -4.62 11.75
CA ARG A 60 6.91 -5.80 12.56
C ARG A 60 8.16 -6.45 13.13
N ALA A 61 9.17 -6.69 12.30
CA ALA A 61 10.38 -7.40 12.71
C ALA A 61 11.32 -6.59 13.60
N ILE A 62 11.47 -5.29 13.33
CA ILE A 62 12.45 -4.42 14.02
C ILE A 62 11.81 -3.70 15.21
N PHE A 63 10.56 -3.25 15.06
CA PHE A 63 9.87 -2.41 16.05
C PHE A 63 8.76 -3.16 16.81
N ASN A 64 8.59 -4.46 16.54
CA ASN A 64 7.57 -5.31 17.17
C ASN A 64 6.14 -4.77 16.99
N GLU A 65 5.87 -4.14 15.85
CA GLU A 65 4.54 -3.63 15.54
C GLU A 65 3.53 -4.77 15.41
N THR A 66 2.39 -4.64 16.10
CA THR A 66 1.34 -5.67 16.15
C THR A 66 0.22 -5.42 15.15
N ASP A 67 -0.61 -6.44 14.91
CA ASP A 67 -1.82 -6.32 14.10
C ASP A 67 -2.80 -5.28 14.66
N ASP A 68 -2.94 -5.24 15.99
CA ASP A 68 -3.79 -4.28 16.67
C ASP A 68 -3.27 -2.83 16.51
N GLN A 69 -1.95 -2.62 16.60
CA GLN A 69 -1.36 -1.31 16.31
C GLN A 69 -1.58 -0.92 14.85
N THR A 70 -1.38 -1.84 13.90
CA THR A 70 -1.62 -1.60 12.47
C THR A 70 -3.08 -1.22 12.22
N ALA A 71 -4.03 -1.93 12.83
CA ALA A 71 -5.46 -1.64 12.70
C ALA A 71 -5.83 -0.27 13.29
N ARG A 72 -5.26 0.11 14.43
CA ARG A 72 -5.44 1.47 15.01
C ARG A 72 -4.90 2.55 14.10
N LYS A 73 -3.72 2.35 13.50
CA LYS A 73 -3.15 3.30 12.52
C LYS A 73 -4.01 3.39 11.25
N ALA A 74 -4.59 2.29 10.79
CA ALA A 74 -5.49 2.29 9.64
C ALA A 74 -6.76 3.12 9.93
N ALA A 75 -7.38 2.91 11.09
CA ALA A 75 -8.52 3.71 11.53
C ALA A 75 -8.19 5.21 11.61
N ALA A 76 -7.02 5.55 12.19
CA ALA A 76 -6.56 6.93 12.29
C ALA A 76 -6.26 7.57 10.92
N THR A 77 -5.78 6.78 9.96
CA THR A 77 -5.57 7.20 8.57
C THR A 77 -6.90 7.52 7.88
N CYS A 78 -7.90 6.64 8.00
CA CYS A 78 -9.25 6.87 7.48
C CYS A 78 -9.93 8.09 8.11
N ALA A 79 -9.70 8.34 9.40
CA ALA A 79 -10.24 9.52 10.09
C ALA A 79 -9.71 10.86 9.54
N GLN A 80 -8.62 10.84 8.77
CA GLN A 80 -8.08 11.99 8.04
C GLN A 80 -8.43 11.98 6.55
N HIS A 81 -9.36 11.12 6.13
CA HIS A 81 -9.78 10.92 4.74
C HIS A 81 -8.62 10.52 3.81
N MET A 82 -7.62 9.82 4.36
CA MET A 82 -6.51 9.23 3.61
C MET A 82 -6.71 7.72 3.44
N VAL A 83 -6.00 7.12 2.49
CA VAL A 83 -6.07 5.69 2.20
C VAL A 83 -5.00 4.93 2.99
N PRO A 84 -5.35 4.00 3.89
CA PRO A 84 -4.38 3.08 4.45
C PRO A 84 -3.91 2.07 3.38
N LEU A 85 -2.59 1.96 3.21
CA LEU A 85 -1.92 0.90 2.48
C LEU A 85 -1.32 -0.06 3.51
N VAL A 86 -1.96 -1.20 3.72
CA VAL A 86 -1.58 -2.17 4.74
C VAL A 86 -0.78 -3.30 4.10
N CYS A 87 0.46 -3.47 4.55
CA CYS A 87 1.29 -4.61 4.15
C CYS A 87 0.80 -5.90 4.84
N ILE A 88 0.57 -6.93 4.04
CA ILE A 88 0.13 -8.25 4.49
C ILE A 88 1.05 -9.31 3.86
N GLY A 89 1.24 -10.42 4.54
CA GLY A 89 2.05 -11.51 4.00
C GLY A 89 2.33 -12.55 5.06
N GLU A 90 2.45 -13.79 4.63
CA GLU A 90 2.83 -14.91 5.47
C GLU A 90 4.33 -14.93 5.71
N VAL A 91 4.69 -15.35 6.93
CA VAL A 91 6.10 -15.55 7.31
C VAL A 91 6.52 -16.97 7.01
N THR A 92 5.58 -17.91 7.02
CA THR A 92 5.89 -19.31 6.78
C THR A 92 6.24 -19.55 5.31
N ALA A 93 7.43 -20.12 5.09
CA ALA A 93 7.83 -20.55 3.76
C ALA A 93 6.94 -21.70 3.25
N PRO A 94 6.60 -21.73 1.95
CA PRO A 94 5.71 -22.73 1.39
C PRO A 94 6.31 -24.14 1.46
N GLY A 95 5.51 -25.11 1.88
CA GLY A 95 5.82 -26.54 1.80
C GLY A 95 5.69 -27.12 0.38
N PRO A 96 5.95 -28.43 0.18
CA PRO A 96 5.95 -29.04 -1.16
C PRO A 96 4.56 -29.15 -1.79
N ILE A 97 3.49 -29.02 -1.01
CA ILE A 97 2.11 -29.14 -1.47
C ILE A 97 1.54 -27.73 -1.68
N ALA A 98 1.38 -27.34 -2.95
CA ALA A 98 0.98 -25.99 -3.35
C ALA A 98 -0.34 -25.52 -2.70
N SER A 99 -1.36 -26.40 -2.62
CA SER A 99 -2.66 -26.05 -2.03
C SER A 99 -2.58 -25.77 -0.52
N GLN A 100 -1.73 -26.51 0.20
CA GLN A 100 -1.49 -26.27 1.63
C GLN A 100 -0.75 -24.95 1.85
N ALA A 101 0.25 -24.66 1.00
CA ALA A 101 0.97 -23.39 1.04
C ALA A 101 0.04 -22.18 0.84
N VAL A 102 -0.84 -22.24 -0.17
CA VAL A 102 -1.83 -21.17 -0.41
C VAL A 102 -2.80 -21.02 0.76
N GLY A 103 -3.38 -22.13 1.25
CA GLY A 103 -4.32 -22.10 2.37
C GLY A 103 -3.70 -21.53 3.66
N GLN A 104 -2.44 -21.86 3.92
CA GLN A 104 -1.69 -21.30 5.03
C GLN A 104 -1.44 -19.80 4.86
N ALA A 105 -0.96 -19.37 3.68
CA ALA A 105 -0.69 -17.97 3.39
C ALA A 105 -1.95 -17.10 3.56
N VAL A 106 -3.09 -17.57 3.05
CA VAL A 106 -4.39 -16.91 3.22
C VAL A 106 -4.79 -16.85 4.69
N THR A 107 -4.56 -17.91 5.47
CA THR A 107 -4.88 -17.95 6.90
C THR A 107 -4.06 -16.93 7.69
N GLU A 108 -2.75 -16.83 7.43
CA GLU A 108 -1.87 -15.85 8.08
C GLU A 108 -2.27 -14.42 7.70
N CYS A 109 -2.48 -14.15 6.40
CA CYS A 109 -2.95 -12.84 5.94
C CYS A 109 -4.32 -12.45 6.53
N ALA A 110 -5.23 -13.41 6.69
CA ALA A 110 -6.59 -13.16 7.12
C ALA A 110 -6.68 -12.53 8.52
N VAL A 111 -5.71 -12.79 9.40
CA VAL A 111 -5.68 -12.23 10.76
C VAL A 111 -5.64 -10.71 10.70
N LEU A 112 -4.65 -10.16 10.00
CA LEU A 112 -4.47 -8.72 9.86
C LEU A 112 -5.55 -8.08 8.97
N VAL A 113 -5.90 -8.73 7.86
CA VAL A 113 -6.96 -8.24 6.96
C VAL A 113 -8.27 -8.06 7.75
N ARG A 114 -8.69 -9.04 8.55
CA ARG A 114 -9.91 -8.92 9.36
C ARG A 114 -9.79 -7.84 10.44
N ALA A 115 -8.64 -7.73 11.10
CA ALA A 115 -8.42 -6.71 12.12
C ALA A 115 -8.54 -5.29 11.54
N VAL A 116 -7.93 -5.02 10.39
CA VAL A 116 -8.02 -3.73 9.69
C VAL A 116 -9.45 -3.45 9.23
N LEU A 117 -10.10 -4.42 8.59
CA LEU A 117 -11.45 -4.25 8.06
C LEU A 117 -12.52 -4.09 9.14
N ALA A 118 -12.25 -4.54 10.37
CA ALA A 118 -13.09 -4.29 11.53
C ALA A 118 -12.85 -2.91 12.16
N ALA A 119 -11.66 -2.33 11.96
CA ALA A 119 -11.27 -1.04 12.53
C ALA A 119 -11.64 0.16 11.64
N ILE A 120 -11.77 -0.02 10.33
CA ILE A 120 -12.12 1.05 9.37
C ILE A 120 -13.61 1.05 9.03
N PRO A 121 -14.20 2.21 8.66
CA PRO A 121 -15.56 2.27 8.12
C PRO A 121 -15.73 1.39 6.87
N ASP A 122 -16.92 0.82 6.66
CA ASP A 122 -17.18 -0.07 5.52
C ASP A 122 -17.05 0.63 4.16
N ASP A 123 -17.33 1.94 4.11
CA ASP A 123 -17.24 2.79 2.92
C ASP A 123 -15.84 3.38 2.69
N ALA A 124 -14.91 3.22 3.64
CA ALA A 124 -13.55 3.72 3.51
C ALA A 124 -12.74 2.92 2.47
N PRO A 125 -11.93 3.58 1.62
CA PRO A 125 -11.01 2.88 0.74
C PRO A 125 -9.86 2.25 1.53
N VAL A 126 -9.35 1.12 1.06
CA VAL A 126 -8.16 0.45 1.62
C VAL A 126 -7.35 -0.22 0.52
N ILE A 127 -6.03 -0.22 0.70
CA ILE A 127 -5.09 -0.94 -0.16
C ILE A 127 -4.40 -1.99 0.71
N PHE A 128 -4.34 -3.24 0.26
CA PHE A 128 -3.51 -4.28 0.85
C PHE A 128 -2.32 -4.57 -0.06
N ALA A 129 -1.10 -4.37 0.43
CA ALA A 129 0.10 -4.77 -0.30
C ALA A 129 0.50 -6.18 0.14
N TYR A 130 0.29 -7.16 -0.73
CA TYR A 130 0.67 -8.55 -0.47
C TYR A 130 2.17 -8.76 -0.74
N GLU A 131 2.90 -9.09 0.32
CA GLU A 131 4.34 -9.23 0.37
C GLU A 131 4.70 -10.53 1.11
N PRO A 132 4.80 -11.67 0.41
CA PRO A 132 5.21 -12.93 1.04
C PRO A 132 6.58 -12.73 1.70
N VAL A 133 6.62 -12.75 3.04
CA VAL A 133 7.77 -12.26 3.82
C VAL A 133 9.01 -13.11 3.54
N TRP A 134 8.82 -14.41 3.29
CA TRP A 134 9.88 -15.34 2.91
C TRP A 134 10.53 -15.00 1.55
N ALA A 135 9.85 -14.25 0.68
CA ALA A 135 10.36 -13.83 -0.62
C ALA A 135 11.00 -12.44 -0.60
N ILE A 136 10.86 -11.68 0.50
CA ILE A 136 11.46 -10.34 0.63
C ILE A 136 12.98 -10.47 0.54
N GLY A 137 13.58 -9.65 -0.33
CA GLY A 137 15.03 -9.61 -0.49
C GLY A 137 15.59 -10.69 -1.43
N GLN A 138 14.78 -11.68 -1.84
CA GLN A 138 15.23 -12.78 -2.67
C GLN A 138 15.42 -12.35 -4.13
N PRO A 139 16.42 -12.91 -4.86
CA PRO A 139 16.64 -12.59 -6.27
C PRO A 139 15.50 -12.99 -7.19
N LYS A 140 14.73 -14.02 -6.81
CA LYS A 140 13.57 -14.51 -7.56
C LYS A 140 12.29 -14.16 -6.81
N PRO A 141 11.29 -13.54 -7.47
CA PRO A 141 9.99 -13.29 -6.88
C PRO A 141 9.23 -14.60 -6.64
N ALA A 142 8.15 -14.51 -5.87
CA ALA A 142 7.21 -15.62 -5.73
C ALA A 142 6.58 -15.97 -7.09
N ASP A 143 6.20 -17.23 -7.25
CA ASP A 143 5.55 -17.69 -8.47
C ASP A 143 4.21 -16.97 -8.71
N VAL A 144 3.93 -16.58 -9.95
CA VAL A 144 2.73 -15.80 -10.32
C VAL A 144 1.45 -16.57 -10.02
N ASP A 145 1.41 -17.89 -10.22
CA ASP A 145 0.23 -18.71 -9.93
C ASP A 145 -0.01 -18.81 -8.42
N HIS A 146 1.07 -18.91 -7.64
CA HIS A 146 0.98 -18.87 -6.18
C HIS A 146 0.43 -17.52 -5.70
N VAL A 147 0.99 -16.40 -6.17
CA VAL A 147 0.52 -15.05 -5.82
C VAL A 147 -0.95 -14.88 -6.21
N ALA A 148 -1.35 -15.31 -7.41
CA ALA A 148 -2.73 -15.21 -7.86
C ALA A 148 -3.70 -15.99 -6.95
N ALA A 149 -3.33 -17.20 -6.54
CA ALA A 149 -4.15 -18.03 -5.67
C ALA A 149 -4.28 -17.43 -4.25
N VAL A 150 -3.20 -16.89 -3.69
CA VAL A 150 -3.25 -16.23 -2.37
C VAL A 150 -4.07 -14.96 -2.43
N VAL A 151 -3.85 -14.11 -3.43
CA VAL A 151 -4.62 -12.87 -3.62
C VAL A 151 -6.12 -13.16 -3.80
N GLN A 152 -6.47 -14.22 -4.54
CA GLN A 152 -7.87 -14.65 -4.63
C GLN A 152 -8.45 -15.01 -3.26
N GLY A 153 -7.70 -15.75 -2.44
CA GLY A 153 -8.10 -16.06 -1.07
C GLY A 153 -8.22 -14.82 -0.18
N VAL A 154 -7.29 -13.88 -0.28
CA VAL A 154 -7.33 -12.59 0.42
C VAL A 154 -8.58 -11.80 0.02
N ARG A 155 -8.91 -11.71 -1.28
CA ARG A 155 -10.14 -11.06 -1.75
C ARG A 155 -11.40 -11.73 -1.20
N ALA A 156 -11.40 -13.06 -1.07
CA ALA A 156 -12.50 -13.77 -0.42
C ALA A 156 -12.61 -13.44 1.08
N VAL A 157 -11.48 -13.22 1.77
CA VAL A 157 -11.47 -12.76 3.17
C VAL A 157 -11.98 -11.33 3.31
N ILE A 158 -11.60 -10.44 2.38
CA ILE A 158 -12.05 -9.04 2.34
C ILE A 158 -13.58 -8.98 2.22
N GLY A 159 -14.14 -9.84 1.36
CA GLY A 159 -15.58 -9.96 1.16
C GLY A 159 -16.22 -8.73 0.51
N PRO A 160 -17.56 -8.68 0.44
CA PRO A 160 -18.28 -7.52 -0.07
C PRO A 160 -18.15 -6.33 0.89
N ARG A 161 -17.91 -5.14 0.34
CA ARG A 161 -17.79 -3.87 1.08
C ARG A 161 -18.32 -2.72 0.23
N THR A 162 -18.72 -1.63 0.86
CA THR A 162 -19.11 -0.39 0.15
C THR A 162 -17.87 0.34 -0.38
N GLY A 163 -16.80 0.38 0.42
CA GLY A 163 -15.53 1.01 0.09
C GLY A 163 -14.69 0.18 -0.88
N THR A 164 -13.85 0.86 -1.67
CA THR A 164 -12.95 0.17 -2.60
C THR A 164 -11.82 -0.51 -1.84
N ALA A 165 -11.63 -1.81 -2.05
CA ALA A 165 -10.46 -2.56 -1.59
C ALA A 165 -9.59 -2.94 -2.79
N ARG A 166 -8.31 -2.56 -2.75
CA ARG A 166 -7.32 -2.97 -3.76
C ARG A 166 -6.30 -3.90 -3.14
N VAL A 167 -5.76 -4.83 -3.92
CA VAL A 167 -4.66 -5.70 -3.53
C VAL A 167 -3.50 -5.50 -4.49
N LEU A 168 -2.36 -5.02 -3.99
CA LEU A 168 -1.13 -4.84 -4.74
C LEU A 168 -0.17 -6.00 -4.46
N TYR A 169 0.80 -6.23 -5.34
CA TYR A 169 1.91 -7.13 -5.06
C TYR A 169 3.19 -6.37 -4.74
N GLY A 170 3.85 -6.69 -3.62
CA GLY A 170 5.12 -6.07 -3.24
C GLY A 170 6.33 -7.01 -3.11
N GLY A 171 6.16 -8.32 -3.31
CA GLY A 171 7.28 -9.27 -3.20
C GLY A 171 8.29 -9.12 -4.35
N SER A 172 9.50 -8.59 -4.12
CA SER A 172 10.54 -8.41 -5.17
C SER A 172 9.97 -7.92 -6.53
N ALA A 173 9.04 -6.96 -6.46
CA ALA A 173 8.32 -6.44 -7.62
C ALA A 173 9.25 -5.62 -8.55
N GLY A 174 9.06 -5.76 -9.86
CA GLY A 174 9.88 -5.09 -10.89
C GLY A 174 9.42 -5.40 -12.32
N PRO A 175 10.16 -4.90 -13.34
CA PRO A 175 9.82 -5.06 -14.76
C PRO A 175 9.72 -6.52 -15.17
N GLY A 176 8.85 -6.78 -16.14
CA GLY A 176 8.54 -8.09 -16.69
C GLY A 176 7.56 -8.91 -15.86
N LEU A 177 7.24 -8.49 -14.63
CA LEU A 177 6.27 -9.18 -13.78
C LEU A 177 4.82 -8.81 -14.08
N TRP A 178 4.56 -7.65 -14.68
CA TRP A 178 3.19 -7.20 -14.90
C TRP A 178 2.54 -7.82 -16.14
N GLY A 179 3.29 -7.91 -17.25
CA GLY A 179 2.80 -8.13 -18.63
C GLY A 179 1.96 -9.39 -18.90
N THR A 180 1.71 -9.72 -20.18
CA THR A 180 0.76 -10.77 -20.57
C THR A 180 1.08 -12.13 -19.94
N GLY A 181 0.22 -12.58 -19.01
CA GLY A 181 0.41 -13.81 -18.25
C GLY A 181 1.11 -13.63 -16.90
N GLY A 182 1.50 -12.40 -16.55
CA GLY A 182 2.07 -12.00 -15.27
C GLY A 182 1.01 -11.62 -14.24
N LEU A 183 1.41 -10.74 -13.32
CA LEU A 183 0.63 -10.34 -12.15
C LEU A 183 -0.56 -9.43 -12.47
N GLY A 184 -0.57 -8.73 -13.61
CA GLY A 184 -1.67 -7.83 -13.99
C GLY A 184 -3.05 -8.52 -14.09
N ARG A 185 -3.09 -9.85 -14.18
CA ARG A 185 -4.35 -10.64 -14.13
C ARG A 185 -4.89 -10.88 -12.72
N ALA A 186 -4.09 -10.64 -11.68
CA ALA A 186 -4.35 -11.08 -10.31
C ALA A 186 -4.41 -9.93 -9.31
N VAL A 187 -3.54 -8.92 -9.47
CA VAL A 187 -3.41 -7.77 -8.56
C VAL A 187 -3.80 -6.47 -9.24
N ASP A 188 -4.14 -5.47 -8.42
CA ASP A 188 -4.60 -4.15 -8.86
C ASP A 188 -3.44 -3.16 -9.08
N GLY A 189 -2.20 -3.60 -8.86
CA GLY A 189 -1.00 -2.79 -9.04
C GLY A 189 0.23 -3.39 -8.36
N MET A 190 1.34 -2.66 -8.45
CA MET A 190 2.65 -3.07 -7.94
C MET A 190 3.08 -2.15 -6.79
N PHE A 191 3.66 -2.75 -5.74
CA PHE A 191 4.27 -2.05 -4.62
C PHE A 191 5.79 -2.22 -4.71
N LEU A 192 6.50 -1.15 -5.11
CA LEU A 192 7.93 -1.21 -5.40
C LEU A 192 8.75 -0.74 -4.20
N GLY A 193 9.51 -1.66 -3.59
CA GLY A 193 10.46 -1.35 -2.51
C GLY A 193 11.80 -0.80 -3.03
N ARG A 194 12.91 -1.51 -2.77
CA ARG A 194 14.28 -1.10 -3.18
C ARG A 194 14.41 -0.71 -4.66
N PHE A 195 13.60 -1.34 -5.52
CA PHE A 195 13.60 -1.06 -6.95
C PHE A 195 13.12 0.36 -7.29
N ALA A 196 12.35 1.01 -6.41
CA ALA A 196 11.86 2.38 -6.60
C ALA A 196 12.98 3.43 -6.72
N HIS A 197 14.21 3.12 -6.29
CA HIS A 197 15.38 3.99 -6.49
C HIS A 197 15.94 3.95 -7.92
N GLN A 198 15.49 3.00 -8.75
CA GLN A 198 15.89 2.87 -10.15
C GLN A 198 14.81 3.50 -11.04
N ILE A 199 14.94 4.80 -11.31
CA ILE A 199 13.90 5.59 -12.00
C ILE A 199 13.46 5.00 -13.34
N GLU A 200 14.39 4.45 -14.13
CA GLU A 200 14.06 3.84 -15.43
C GLU A 200 13.29 2.55 -15.26
N GLY A 201 13.61 1.77 -14.23
CA GLY A 201 12.84 0.58 -13.89
C GLY A 201 11.42 0.91 -13.44
N VAL A 202 11.25 1.96 -12.62
CA VAL A 202 9.91 2.43 -12.22
C VAL A 202 9.10 2.84 -13.46
N ARG A 203 9.72 3.57 -14.38
CA ARG A 203 9.08 3.96 -15.65
C ARG A 203 8.66 2.76 -16.49
N GLU A 204 9.50 1.73 -16.55
CA GLU A 204 9.19 0.50 -17.27
C GLU A 204 7.98 -0.22 -16.67
N VAL A 205 7.92 -0.38 -15.34
CA VAL A 205 6.74 -0.95 -14.66
C VAL A 205 5.48 -0.13 -14.94
N VAL A 206 5.57 1.20 -14.91
CA VAL A 206 4.41 2.07 -15.21
C VAL A 206 3.93 1.85 -16.65
N ARG A 207 4.84 1.78 -17.63
CA ARG A 207 4.47 1.49 -19.03
C ARG A 207 3.84 0.12 -19.19
N GLU A 208 4.37 -0.91 -18.54
CA GLU A 208 3.75 -2.24 -18.57
C GLU A 208 2.31 -2.20 -18.07
N VAL A 209 2.04 -1.41 -17.03
CA VAL A 209 0.68 -1.20 -16.51
C VAL A 209 -0.19 -0.43 -17.50
N GLU A 210 0.29 0.70 -18.02
CA GLU A 210 -0.42 1.52 -19.01
C GLU A 210 -0.79 0.71 -20.26
N ASP A 211 0.15 -0.05 -20.80
CA ASP A 211 -0.06 -0.89 -21.99
C ASP A 211 -1.20 -1.91 -21.78
N THR A 212 -1.45 -2.34 -20.54
CA THR A 212 -2.58 -3.24 -20.25
C THR A 212 -3.92 -2.53 -20.10
N LEU A 213 -3.92 -1.25 -19.73
CA LEU A 213 -5.14 -0.44 -19.63
C LEU A 213 -5.65 -0.03 -21.01
N ASP A 214 -4.74 0.22 -21.96
CA ASP A 214 -5.08 0.58 -23.34
C ASP A 214 -5.59 -0.62 -24.17
N LEU A 215 -5.56 -1.84 -23.62
CA LEU A 215 -6.09 -3.07 -24.23
C LEU A 215 -7.53 -3.40 -23.81
N VAL A 216 -8.14 -2.59 -22.93
CA VAL A 216 -9.51 -2.77 -22.38
C VAL A 216 -10.44 -1.69 -22.92
#